data_AF-A0A963AA65-F1
#
_entry.id   AF-A0A963AA65-F1
#
_cell.length_a   1.000
_cell.length_b   1.000
_cell.length_c   1.000
_cell.angle_alpha   90.00
_cell.angle_beta   90.00
_cell.angle_gamma   90.00
#
_symmetry.space_group_name_H-M   'P 1'
#
loop_
_entity.id
_entity.type
_entity.pdbx_description
1 polymer ?
#
loop_
_entity_poly.entity_id
_entity_poly.type
_entity_poly.pdbx_seq_one_letter_code
_entity_poly.pdbx_strand_id
1 'polypeptide(L)'
;MTAARYLLLALFPALLLAACGDPIGTACHFEGSGFPASDNCRHRCLQYRTVVCPDGTTLKPQICSGRPQCGPGACPAGEVCYHVNDPFEKESYCLPADICGRQSAVGLAAWEQASLAISRQSIAAWEAKQQLRSKLKATAPAEGIPSAHSPANQ
;
A
#
# COMPACT_ATOMS: atom_id res chain seq x y z
N MET A 1 45.75 -35.49 -32.59
CA MET A 1 45.68 -35.29 -31.13
C MET A 1 45.39 -33.83 -30.86
N THR A 2 44.12 -33.41 -30.93
CA THR A 2 43.69 -32.05 -30.58
C THR A 2 42.16 -32.07 -30.55
N ALA A 3 41.55 -31.23 -29.71
CA ALA A 3 40.11 -31.02 -29.57
C ALA A 3 39.33 -32.02 -28.70
N ALA A 4 39.84 -32.34 -27.51
CA ALA A 4 38.98 -32.84 -26.43
C ALA A 4 39.51 -32.26 -25.12
N ARG A 5 39.02 -31.08 -24.68
CA ARG A 5 39.14 -30.65 -23.25
C ARG A 5 38.54 -29.32 -22.80
N TYR A 6 37.84 -28.53 -23.62
CA TYR A 6 37.31 -27.25 -23.14
C TYR A 6 35.86 -26.96 -23.56
N LEU A 7 35.01 -27.99 -23.60
CA LEU A 7 33.59 -27.84 -24.02
C LEU A 7 32.59 -28.16 -22.91
N LEU A 8 32.98 -28.08 -21.64
CA LEU A 8 32.13 -28.43 -20.50
C LEU A 8 32.32 -27.50 -19.28
N LEU A 9 32.52 -26.19 -19.49
CA LEU A 9 32.63 -25.23 -18.39
C LEU A 9 32.03 -23.85 -18.70
N ALA A 10 31.01 -23.83 -19.55
CA ALA A 10 30.13 -22.68 -19.73
C ALA A 10 28.67 -23.16 -19.67
N LEU A 11 28.35 -24.00 -18.68
CA LEU A 11 26.97 -24.21 -18.26
C LEU A 11 26.51 -22.93 -17.53
N PHE A 12 26.00 -22.01 -18.33
CA PHE A 12 24.98 -21.01 -17.99
C PHE A 12 24.41 -21.16 -16.56
N PRO A 13 24.80 -20.35 -15.56
CA PRO A 13 23.91 -20.01 -14.47
C PRO A 13 23.01 -18.87 -14.96
N ALA A 14 22.26 -19.11 -16.04
CA ALA A 14 21.37 -18.12 -16.61
C ALA A 14 19.95 -18.43 -16.14
N LEU A 15 19.39 -17.46 -15.44
CA LEU A 15 17.96 -17.22 -15.28
C LEU A 15 17.16 -18.34 -14.60
N LEU A 16 17.14 -18.32 -13.27
CA LEU A 16 15.91 -18.55 -12.51
C LEU A 16 15.97 -17.73 -11.21
N LEU A 17 16.32 -16.44 -11.31
CA LEU A 17 15.79 -15.46 -10.35
C LEU A 17 14.33 -15.23 -10.75
N ALA A 18 13.46 -16.16 -10.36
CA ALA A 18 12.03 -15.91 -10.30
C ALA A 18 11.84 -14.74 -9.33
N ALA A 19 11.77 -13.51 -9.87
CA ALA A 19 11.37 -12.36 -9.10
C ALA A 19 9.93 -12.65 -8.63
N CYS A 20 9.80 -12.93 -7.34
CA CYS A 20 8.57 -13.37 -6.70
C CYS A 20 7.48 -12.30 -6.84
N GLY A 21 6.45 -12.59 -7.62
CA GLY A 21 5.22 -11.80 -7.73
C GLY A 21 5.14 -10.92 -8.98
N ASP A 22 3.90 -10.59 -9.33
CA ASP A 22 3.55 -9.85 -10.53
C ASP A 22 4.03 -8.39 -10.49
N PRO A 23 4.38 -7.82 -11.66
CA PRO A 23 4.90 -6.47 -11.75
C PRO A 23 3.82 -5.41 -11.49
N ILE A 24 4.27 -4.17 -11.33
CA ILE A 24 3.40 -2.99 -11.19
C ILE A 24 2.37 -2.92 -12.32
N GLY A 25 1.13 -2.55 -11.99
CA GLY A 25 0.07 -2.37 -12.98
C GLY A 25 -0.65 -3.65 -13.38
N THR A 26 -0.09 -4.83 -13.10
CA THR A 26 -0.76 -6.11 -13.32
C THR A 26 -2.00 -6.21 -12.43
N ALA A 27 -3.09 -6.76 -12.97
CA ALA A 27 -4.28 -7.06 -12.18
C ALA A 27 -3.91 -7.99 -11.01
N CYS A 28 -4.33 -7.63 -9.80
CA CYS A 28 -4.02 -8.40 -8.61
C CYS A 28 -5.20 -9.26 -8.17
N HIS A 29 -4.88 -10.43 -7.62
CA HIS A 29 -5.82 -11.40 -7.10
C HIS A 29 -5.32 -11.92 -5.76
N PHE A 30 -6.24 -12.15 -4.83
CA PHE A 30 -5.95 -12.83 -3.59
C PHE A 30 -6.19 -14.33 -3.77
N GLU A 31 -5.19 -15.11 -3.38
CA GLU A 31 -5.30 -16.57 -3.25
C GLU A 31 -5.61 -16.92 -1.80
N GLY A 32 -6.51 -17.89 -1.61
CA GLY A 32 -6.95 -18.34 -0.28
C GLY A 32 -8.13 -17.54 0.29
N SER A 33 -8.54 -17.90 1.52
CA SER A 33 -9.59 -17.20 2.26
C SER A 33 -9.22 -17.07 3.74
N GLY A 34 -9.59 -15.95 4.36
CA GLY A 34 -9.32 -15.68 5.77
C GLY A 34 -7.89 -15.17 6.04
N PHE A 35 -7.37 -15.46 7.24
CA PHE A 35 -6.08 -14.96 7.72
C PHE A 35 -4.84 -15.33 6.87
N PRO A 36 -4.78 -16.47 6.16
CA PRO A 36 -3.64 -16.80 5.29
C PRO A 36 -3.81 -16.32 3.85
N ALA A 37 -4.75 -15.41 3.55
CA ALA A 37 -4.89 -14.88 2.19
C ALA A 37 -3.60 -14.13 1.77
N SER A 38 -3.08 -14.47 0.59
CA SER A 38 -1.90 -13.84 -0.01
C SER A 38 -2.25 -13.28 -1.38
N ASP A 39 -1.61 -12.18 -1.77
CA ASP A 39 -1.73 -11.68 -3.14
C ASP A 39 -0.58 -12.11 -4.04
N ASN A 40 -0.83 -12.12 -5.34
CA ASN A 40 0.13 -12.45 -6.38
C ASN A 40 1.17 -11.35 -6.65
N CYS A 41 1.07 -10.18 -6.02
CA CYS A 41 1.94 -9.05 -6.34
C CYS A 41 3.32 -9.18 -5.71
N ARG A 42 4.32 -8.60 -6.37
CA ARG A 42 5.67 -8.50 -5.82
C ARG A 42 5.75 -7.67 -4.53
N HIS A 43 4.88 -6.68 -4.40
CA HIS A 43 4.90 -5.73 -3.28
C HIS A 43 3.57 -5.65 -2.55
N ARG A 44 2.50 -5.24 -3.24
CA ARG A 44 1.16 -5.17 -2.66
C ARG A 44 0.07 -5.14 -3.72
N CYS A 45 -1.04 -5.84 -3.47
CA CYS A 45 -2.29 -5.61 -4.17
C CYS A 45 -3.03 -4.38 -3.60
N LEU A 46 -3.46 -3.47 -4.47
CA LEU A 46 -4.09 -2.21 -4.06
C LEU A 46 -5.63 -2.26 -3.95
N GLN A 47 -6.23 -3.43 -4.05
CA GLN A 47 -7.70 -3.62 -4.06
C GLN A 47 -8.43 -2.92 -2.90
N TYR A 48 -7.80 -2.83 -1.72
CA TYR A 48 -8.38 -2.22 -0.53
C TYR A 48 -7.89 -0.79 -0.26
N ARG A 49 -7.11 -0.21 -1.17
CA ARG A 49 -6.59 1.14 -1.05
C ARG A 49 -7.38 2.09 -1.94
N THR A 50 -7.66 3.27 -1.41
CA THR A 50 -8.26 4.35 -2.18
C THR A 50 -7.14 5.24 -2.73
N VAL A 51 -7.11 5.38 -4.05
CA VAL A 51 -6.24 6.32 -4.75
C VAL A 51 -7.06 7.56 -5.09
N VAL A 52 -6.60 8.72 -4.63
CA VAL A 52 -7.19 10.02 -4.94
C VAL A 52 -6.47 10.58 -6.17
N CYS A 53 -7.20 10.78 -7.27
CA CYS A 53 -6.68 11.31 -8.50
C CYS A 53 -6.51 12.84 -8.47
N PRO A 54 -5.73 13.39 -9.41
CA PRO A 54 -5.54 14.84 -9.54
C PRO A 54 -6.82 15.64 -9.78
N ASP A 55 -7.84 15.03 -10.40
CA ASP A 55 -9.16 15.63 -10.62
C ASP A 55 -10.09 15.56 -9.39
N GLY A 56 -9.60 15.00 -8.28
CA GLY A 56 -10.36 14.80 -7.04
C GLY A 56 -11.23 13.54 -7.04
N THR A 57 -11.26 12.77 -8.13
CA THR A 57 -11.95 11.48 -8.15
C THR A 57 -11.20 10.46 -7.30
N THR A 58 -11.91 9.44 -6.83
CA THR A 58 -11.33 8.35 -6.06
C THR A 58 -11.52 7.04 -6.78
N LEU A 59 -10.47 6.23 -6.87
CA LEU A 59 -10.53 4.87 -7.39
C LEU A 59 -10.01 3.86 -6.38
N LYS A 60 -10.42 2.60 -6.55
CA LYS A 60 -9.89 1.45 -5.82
C LYS A 60 -9.25 0.49 -6.83
N PRO A 61 -7.95 0.68 -7.11
CA PRO A 61 -7.33 -0.05 -8.19
C PRO A 61 -7.08 -1.50 -7.78
N GLN A 62 -7.50 -2.44 -8.61
CA GLN A 62 -7.22 -3.87 -8.43
C GLN A 62 -5.91 -4.24 -9.15
N ILE A 63 -4.84 -3.53 -8.86
CA ILE A 63 -3.53 -3.76 -9.46
C ILE A 63 -2.41 -3.88 -8.44
N CYS A 64 -1.32 -4.50 -8.87
CA CYS A 64 -0.07 -4.59 -8.12
C CYS A 64 0.65 -3.24 -8.08
N SER A 65 1.15 -2.90 -6.89
CA SER A 65 1.98 -1.73 -6.67
C SER A 65 3.43 -1.96 -7.09
N GLY A 66 4.13 -0.87 -7.38
CA GLY A 66 5.56 -0.85 -7.60
C GLY A 66 6.33 -0.71 -6.30
N ARG A 67 7.53 -0.12 -6.41
CA ARG A 67 8.46 0.02 -5.28
C ARG A 67 7.78 0.70 -4.08
N PRO A 68 7.88 0.13 -2.87
CA PRO A 68 7.37 0.76 -1.66
C PRO A 68 8.30 1.88 -1.18
N GLN A 69 7.80 2.72 -0.26
CA GLN A 69 8.55 3.80 0.39
C GLN A 69 9.18 4.80 -0.59
N CYS A 70 8.49 5.08 -1.70
CA CYS A 70 8.90 6.12 -2.62
C CYS A 70 8.77 7.52 -1.97
N GLY A 71 9.61 8.44 -2.42
CA GLY A 71 9.41 9.87 -2.24
C GLY A 71 9.09 10.54 -3.59
N PRO A 72 8.75 11.83 -3.59
CA PRO A 72 8.51 12.57 -4.83
C PRO A 72 9.70 12.45 -5.79
N GLY A 73 9.41 12.13 -7.06
CA GLY A 73 10.41 11.93 -8.12
C GLY A 73 11.25 10.66 -8.01
N ALA A 74 11.00 9.78 -7.04
CA ALA A 74 11.79 8.56 -6.85
C ALA A 74 11.36 7.40 -7.78
N CYS A 75 10.18 7.49 -8.38
CA CYS A 75 9.65 6.44 -9.25
C CYS A 75 10.22 6.54 -10.68
N PRO A 76 10.41 5.40 -11.36
CA PRO A 76 10.81 5.37 -12.77
C PRO A 76 9.85 6.13 -13.71
N ALA A 77 10.30 6.39 -14.93
CA ALA A 77 9.45 6.98 -15.96
C ALA A 77 8.24 6.08 -16.26
N GLY A 78 7.06 6.70 -16.36
CA GLY A 78 5.78 5.97 -16.50
C GLY A 78 5.13 5.60 -15.16
N GLU A 79 5.76 5.95 -14.04
CA GLU A 79 5.24 5.74 -12.70
C GLU A 79 5.13 7.05 -11.92
N VAL A 80 4.38 7.03 -10.82
CA VAL A 80 4.17 8.17 -9.92
C VAL A 80 4.21 7.70 -8.47
N CYS A 81 4.86 8.46 -7.60
CA CYS A 81 4.87 8.15 -6.18
C CYS A 81 3.55 8.55 -5.51
N TYR A 82 2.79 7.58 -5.03
CA TYR A 82 1.56 7.81 -4.29
C TYR A 82 1.73 7.50 -2.82
N HIS A 83 1.43 8.47 -1.95
CA HIS A 83 1.38 8.28 -0.51
C HIS A 83 -0.01 7.84 -0.08
N VAL A 84 -0.09 6.70 0.60
CA VAL A 84 -1.38 6.14 1.03
C VAL A 84 -2.03 7.07 2.04
N ASN A 85 -3.33 7.31 1.83
CA ASN A 85 -4.17 8.10 2.71
C ASN A 85 -4.76 7.25 3.84
N ASP A 86 -3.90 6.60 4.62
CA ASP A 86 -4.30 5.76 5.75
C ASP A 86 -3.43 6.13 6.97
N PRO A 87 -4.01 6.56 8.10
CA PRO A 87 -3.23 6.93 9.28
C PRO A 87 -2.49 5.76 9.93
N PHE A 88 -2.89 4.51 9.67
CA PHE A 88 -2.24 3.30 10.19
C PHE A 88 -1.10 2.82 9.28
N GLU A 89 -1.11 3.21 8.01
CA GLU A 89 -0.11 2.82 7.02
C GLU A 89 0.60 4.04 6.45
N LYS A 90 1.81 4.29 6.96
CA LYS A 90 2.71 5.33 6.45
C LYS A 90 3.42 4.91 5.16
N GLU A 91 2.77 4.07 4.37
CA GLU A 91 3.34 3.47 3.16
C GLU A 91 3.14 4.41 1.96
N SER A 92 4.09 4.38 1.05
CA SER A 92 3.99 4.99 -0.27
C SER A 92 4.40 3.95 -1.30
N TYR A 93 3.86 4.06 -2.51
CA TYR A 93 4.15 3.13 -3.59
C TYR A 93 4.25 3.85 -4.91
N CYS A 94 5.12 3.35 -5.79
CA CYS A 94 5.04 3.71 -7.20
C CYS A 94 3.80 3.08 -7.82
N LEU A 95 2.99 3.90 -8.49
CA LEU A 95 1.80 3.48 -9.24
C LEU A 95 2.02 3.77 -10.73
N PRO A 96 1.34 3.07 -11.64
CA PRO A 96 1.28 3.47 -13.05
C PRO A 96 0.79 4.92 -13.16
N ALA A 97 1.52 5.75 -13.91
CA ALA A 97 1.21 7.18 -14.03
C ALA A 97 -0.12 7.48 -14.73
N ASP A 98 -0.68 6.49 -15.43
CA ASP A 98 -1.92 6.56 -16.20
C ASP A 98 -3.13 5.97 -15.48
N ILE A 99 -2.98 5.50 -14.23
CA ILE A 99 -4.08 4.91 -13.44
C ILE A 99 -5.25 5.88 -13.21
N CYS A 100 -4.96 7.18 -13.25
CA CYS A 100 -5.91 8.30 -13.17
C CYS A 100 -6.16 8.95 -14.54
N GLY A 101 -5.93 8.21 -15.63
CA GLY A 101 -5.81 8.76 -16.97
C GLY A 101 -4.46 9.43 -17.22
N ARG A 102 -4.21 9.81 -18.48
CA ARG A 102 -2.93 10.42 -18.89
C ARG A 102 -2.75 11.79 -18.25
N GLN A 103 -1.65 11.97 -17.53
CA GLN A 103 -1.25 13.23 -16.91
C GLN A 103 -0.03 13.83 -17.61
N SER A 104 0.12 15.15 -17.51
CA SER A 104 1.37 15.83 -17.88
C SER A 104 2.45 15.59 -16.80
N ALA A 105 3.73 15.78 -17.13
CA ALA A 105 4.81 15.65 -16.14
C ALA A 105 4.63 16.60 -14.93
N VAL A 106 4.15 17.82 -15.18
CA VAL A 106 3.81 18.79 -14.13
C VAL A 106 2.64 18.29 -13.29
N GLY A 107 1.62 17.70 -13.93
CA GLY A 107 0.48 17.10 -13.23
C GLY A 107 0.88 15.93 -12.33
N LEU A 108 1.80 15.08 -12.79
CA LEU A 108 2.34 13.99 -11.99
C LEU A 108 3.11 14.52 -10.77
N ALA A 109 4.01 15.49 -10.95
CA ALA A 109 4.75 16.06 -9.83
C ALA A 109 3.83 16.75 -8.80
N ALA A 110 2.81 17.47 -9.27
CA ALA A 110 1.80 18.07 -8.40
C ALA A 110 1.00 17.00 -7.64
N TRP A 111 0.69 15.87 -8.29
CA TRP A 111 -0.01 14.77 -7.68
C TRP A 111 0.79 14.08 -6.57
N GLU A 112 2.09 13.83 -6.79
CA GLU A 112 2.98 13.27 -5.76
C GLU A 112 2.97 14.15 -4.50
N GLN A 113 3.12 15.46 -4.68
CA GLN A 113 3.11 16.43 -3.59
C GLN A 113 1.75 16.47 -2.87
N ALA A 114 0.65 16.48 -3.63
CA ALA A 114 -0.69 16.50 -3.07
C ALA A 114 -0.98 15.23 -2.27
N SER A 115 -0.61 14.05 -2.78
CA SER A 115 -0.81 12.78 -2.06
C SER A 115 -0.05 12.75 -0.72
N LEU A 116 1.18 13.25 -0.70
CA LEU A 116 1.98 13.38 0.52
C LEU A 116 1.32 14.32 1.53
N ALA A 117 0.83 15.47 1.07
CA ALA A 117 0.16 16.44 1.92
C ALA A 117 -1.12 15.84 2.55
N ILE A 118 -1.93 15.15 1.77
CA ILE A 118 -3.15 14.47 2.22
C ILE A 118 -2.82 13.38 3.25
N SER A 119 -1.81 12.54 2.97
CA SER A 119 -1.38 11.48 3.89
C SER A 119 -0.95 12.05 5.25
N ARG A 120 -0.16 13.15 5.25
CA ARG A 120 0.24 13.84 6.49
C ARG A 120 -0.95 14.42 7.25
N GLN A 121 -1.92 15.01 6.55
CA GLN A 121 -3.13 15.54 7.19
C GLN A 121 -3.95 14.43 7.86
N SER A 122 -4.08 13.27 7.22
CA SER A 122 -4.81 12.13 7.79
C SER A 122 -4.13 11.56 9.03
N ILE A 123 -2.80 11.47 9.03
CA ILE A 123 -2.03 11.08 10.21
C ILE A 123 -2.28 12.08 11.35
N ALA A 124 -2.13 13.38 11.10
CA ALA A 124 -2.34 14.42 12.11
C ALA A 124 -3.77 14.42 12.66
N ALA A 125 -4.77 14.24 11.80
CA ALA A 125 -6.18 14.16 12.20
C ALA A 125 -6.46 12.93 13.08
N TRP A 126 -5.83 11.79 12.79
CA TRP A 126 -5.93 10.60 13.63
C TRP A 126 -5.27 10.83 14.99
N GLU A 127 -4.07 11.38 15.03
CA GLU A 127 -3.34 11.69 16.27
C GLU A 127 -4.14 12.64 17.17
N ALA A 128 -4.73 13.70 16.60
CA ALA A 128 -5.60 14.62 17.32
C ALA A 128 -6.83 13.93 17.92
N LYS A 129 -7.48 13.02 17.17
CA LYS A 129 -8.60 12.22 17.68
C LYS A 129 -8.18 11.30 18.82
N GLN A 130 -7.01 10.68 18.74
CA GLN A 130 -6.48 9.84 19.83
C GLN A 130 -6.20 10.65 21.09
N GLN A 131 -5.61 11.84 20.96
CA GLN A 131 -5.39 12.75 22.08
C GLN A 131 -6.71 13.22 22.73
N LEU A 132 -7.75 13.47 21.94
CA LEU A 132 -9.06 13.81 22.49
C LEU A 132 -9.66 12.63 23.27
N ARG A 133 -9.58 11.41 22.71
CA ARG A 133 -10.07 10.19 23.36
C ARG A 133 -9.36 9.91 24.68
N SER A 134 -8.03 10.08 24.73
CA SER A 134 -7.28 9.86 25.97
C SER A 134 -7.65 10.89 27.04
N LYS A 135 -7.85 12.15 26.68
CA LYS A 135 -8.34 13.20 27.60
C LYS A 135 -9.74 12.87 28.13
N LEU A 136 -10.67 12.51 27.26
CA LEU A 136 -12.03 12.14 27.68
C LEU A 136 -12.05 10.92 28.61
N LYS A 137 -11.21 9.92 28.34
CA LYS A 137 -11.06 8.74 29.22
C LYS A 137 -10.47 9.12 30.60
N ALA A 138 -9.55 10.08 30.64
CA ALA A 138 -8.95 10.54 31.90
C ALA A 138 -9.92 11.37 32.77
N THR A 139 -10.90 12.04 32.15
CA THR A 139 -11.90 12.87 32.86
C THR A 139 -13.20 12.13 33.16
N ALA A 140 -13.37 10.89 32.66
CA ALA A 140 -14.55 10.09 32.96
C ALA A 140 -14.52 9.66 34.45
N PRO A 141 -15.57 9.96 35.24
CA PRO A 141 -15.68 9.42 36.59
C PRO A 141 -15.73 7.89 36.51
N ALA A 142 -15.11 7.22 37.50
CA ALA A 142 -15.21 5.77 37.66
C ALA A 142 -16.63 5.38 38.08
N GLU A 143 -17.59 5.49 37.18
CA GLU A 143 -18.90 4.85 37.35
C GLU A 143 -18.68 3.35 37.17
N GLY A 144 -18.42 2.68 38.30
CA GLY A 144 -18.48 1.23 38.39
C GLY A 144 -19.85 0.79 37.93
N ILE A 145 -19.89 0.00 36.85
CA ILE A 145 -21.10 -0.64 36.36
C ILE A 145 -21.67 -1.46 37.53
N PRO A 146 -22.85 -1.13 38.08
CA PRO A 146 -23.50 -2.01 39.05
C PRO A 146 -23.82 -3.30 38.31
N SER A 147 -23.23 -4.40 38.74
CA SER A 147 -23.51 -5.72 38.19
C SER A 147 -24.99 -6.02 38.44
N ALA A 148 -25.84 -5.83 37.43
CA ALA A 148 -27.26 -6.16 37.52
C ALA A 148 -27.38 -7.67 37.74
N HIS A 149 -27.80 -8.04 38.94
CA HIS A 149 -28.13 -9.40 39.34
C HIS A 149 -29.27 -9.89 38.44
N SER A 150 -29.02 -10.93 37.65
CA SER A 150 -30.04 -11.58 36.81
C SER A 150 -30.87 -12.48 37.72
N PRO A 151 -32.19 -12.24 37.94
CA PRO A 151 -33.01 -13.23 38.62
C PRO A 151 -33.23 -14.41 37.67
N ALA A 152 -32.85 -15.60 38.13
CA ALA A 152 -33.16 -16.86 37.47
C ALA A 152 -34.69 -17.05 37.47
N ASN A 153 -35.24 -17.36 36.29
CA ASN A 153 -36.63 -17.76 36.13
C ASN A 153 -36.90 -19.08 36.85
N GLN A 154 -38.10 -19.13 37.43
CA GLN A 154 -38.74 -20.28 38.07
C GLN A 154 -38.95 -21.45 37.11
#